data_AF-A0A2V9NIH8-F1
#
_entry.id   AF-A0A2V9NIH8-F1
#
_cell.length_a   1.000
_cell.length_b   1.000
_cell.length_c   1.000
_cell.angle_alpha   90.00
_cell.angle_beta   90.00
_cell.angle_gamma   90.00
#
_symmetry.space_group_name_H-M   'P 1'
#
loop_
_entity.id
_entity.type
_entity.pdbx_description
1 polymer ?
#
loop_
_entity_poly.entity_id
_entity_poly.type
_entity_poly.pdbx_seq_one_letter_code
_entity_poly.pdbx_strand_id
1 'polypeptide(L)'
;WLGLIGGGLRLFANPWGSGLFGAAFFSITGLHLTHVVAGCIAITVVTLGYKRGRYDSMDLEIWGLYWHFVDMVWMFVVPFVYLLNVKR
;
A
#
# COMPACT_ATOMS: atom_id res chain seq x y z
N TRP A 1 5.17 -3.36 11.80
CA TRP A 1 4.21 -4.42 11.42
C TRP A 1 4.46 -5.72 12.16
N LEU A 2 5.54 -6.48 11.88
CA LEU A 2 5.82 -7.77 12.56
C LEU A 2 5.99 -7.65 14.08
N GLY A 3 6.65 -6.58 14.57
CA GLY A 3 6.75 -6.31 16.00
C GLY A 3 5.41 -5.98 16.68
N LEU A 4 4.45 -5.40 15.95
CA LEU A 4 3.10 -5.14 16.48
C LEU A 4 2.31 -6.45 16.62
N ILE A 5 2.46 -7.35 15.65
CA ILE A 5 1.86 -8.69 15.69
C ILE A 5 2.44 -9.52 16.83
N GLY A 6 3.77 -9.48 17.02
CA GLY A 6 4.44 -10.12 18.16
C GLY A 6 3.99 -9.55 19.51
N GLY A 7 3.63 -8.26 19.55
CA GLY A 7 3.04 -7.59 20.70
C GLY A 7 1.57 -7.92 20.97
N GLY A 8 0.94 -8.77 20.14
CA GLY A 8 -0.46 -9.17 20.30
C GLY A 8 -1.47 -8.32 19.52
N LEU A 9 -1.02 -7.29 18.79
CA LEU A 9 -1.87 -6.50 17.90
C LEU A 9 -2.24 -7.33 16.66
N ARG A 10 -3.51 -7.70 16.55
CA ARG A 10 -4.12 -8.44 15.44
C ARG A 10 -5.26 -7.64 14.84
N LEU A 11 -5.73 -8.08 13.67
CA LEU A 11 -6.92 -7.53 12.99
C LEU A 11 -8.14 -7.43 13.93
N PHE A 12 -8.32 -8.38 14.84
CA PHE A 12 -9.49 -8.47 15.73
C PHE A 12 -9.15 -8.44 17.23
N ALA A 13 -7.88 -8.26 17.59
CA ALA A 13 -7.44 -8.25 18.98
C ALA A 13 -6.37 -7.18 19.19
N ASN A 14 -6.59 -6.26 20.12
CA ASN A 14 -5.62 -5.21 20.45
C ASN A 14 -5.43 -5.19 21.98
N PRO A 15 -4.22 -5.49 22.50
CA PRO A 15 -3.93 -5.48 23.94
C PRO A 15 -3.83 -4.08 24.56
N TRP A 16 -3.67 -3.02 23.73
CA TRP A 16 -3.25 -1.69 24.18
C TRP A 16 -4.24 -0.57 23.81
N GLY A 17 -5.43 -0.92 23.29
CA GLY A 17 -6.43 0.07 22.85
C GLY A 17 -7.67 -0.56 22.22
N SER A 18 -8.43 0.22 21.44
CA SER A 18 -9.63 -0.30 20.78
C SER A 18 -9.27 -1.30 19.66
N GLY A 19 -10.04 -2.38 19.54
CA GLY A 19 -9.89 -3.34 18.45
C GLY A 19 -10.09 -2.69 17.06
N LEU A 20 -10.87 -1.61 17.00
CA LEU A 20 -11.14 -0.86 15.76
C LEU A 20 -9.87 -0.21 15.18
N PHE A 21 -8.96 0.28 16.03
CA PHE A 21 -7.70 0.85 15.57
C PHE A 21 -6.83 -0.20 14.86
N GLY A 22 -6.67 -1.38 15.49
CA GLY A 22 -5.93 -2.50 14.89
C GLY A 22 -6.56 -2.95 13.58
N ALA A 23 -7.88 -3.13 13.55
CA ALA A 23 -8.63 -3.51 12.36
C ALA A 23 -8.42 -2.52 11.20
N ALA A 24 -8.60 -1.21 11.45
CA ALA A 24 -8.45 -0.18 10.43
C ALA A 24 -7.01 -0.04 9.94
N PHE A 25 -6.03 -0.02 10.85
CA PHE A 25 -4.61 0.08 10.52
C PHE A 25 -4.15 -1.07 9.63
N PHE A 26 -4.46 -2.30 10.01
CA PHE A 26 -4.05 -3.49 9.25
C PHE A 26 -4.81 -3.62 7.93
N SER A 27 -6.10 -3.24 7.89
CA SER A 27 -6.89 -3.30 6.65
C SER A 27 -6.41 -2.28 5.61
N ILE A 28 -6.26 -1.00 6.00
CA ILE A 28 -5.84 0.06 5.09
C ILE A 28 -4.40 -0.17 4.62
N THR A 29 -3.49 -0.44 5.56
CA THR A 29 -2.07 -0.67 5.23
C THR A 29 -1.87 -1.96 4.44
N GLY A 30 -2.60 -3.02 4.78
CA GLY A 30 -2.53 -4.31 4.08
C GLY A 30 -3.09 -4.24 2.66
N LEU A 31 -4.23 -3.56 2.47
CA LEU A 31 -4.78 -3.30 1.14
C LEU A 31 -3.80 -2.50 0.27
N HIS A 32 -3.21 -1.44 0.84
CA HIS A 32 -2.24 -0.62 0.13
C HIS A 32 -0.98 -1.41 -0.26
N LEU A 33 -0.41 -2.17 0.67
CA LEU A 33 0.75 -3.04 0.37
C LEU A 33 0.45 -4.02 -0.76
N THR A 34 -0.76 -4.60 -0.78
CA THR A 34 -1.20 -5.49 -1.86
C THR A 34 -1.21 -4.79 -3.21
N HIS A 35 -1.67 -3.54 -3.26
CA HIS A 35 -1.66 -2.72 -4.48
C HIS A 35 -0.24 -2.35 -4.93
N VAL A 36 0.64 -1.99 -4.00
CA VAL A 36 2.05 -1.67 -4.30
C VAL A 36 2.75 -2.90 -4.90
N VAL A 37 2.57 -4.08 -4.31
CA VAL A 37 3.15 -5.32 -4.84
C VAL A 37 2.59 -5.64 -6.23
N ALA A 38 1.27 -5.54 -6.42
CA ALA A 38 0.66 -5.72 -7.74
C ALA A 38 1.18 -4.72 -8.78
N GLY A 39 1.34 -3.45 -8.40
CA GLY A 39 1.92 -2.40 -9.24
C GLY A 39 3.37 -2.68 -9.62
N CYS A 40 4.19 -3.13 -8.67
CA CYS A 40 5.59 -3.50 -8.94
C CYS A 40 5.67 -4.62 -9.97
N ILE A 41 4.83 -5.65 -9.82
CA ILE A 41 4.76 -6.78 -10.74
C ILE A 41 4.33 -6.29 -12.12
N ALA A 42 3.27 -5.48 -12.20
CA ALA A 42 2.75 -4.98 -13.46
C ALA A 42 3.77 -4.14 -14.22
N ILE A 43 4.43 -3.18 -13.57
CA ILE A 43 5.47 -2.33 -14.20
C ILE A 43 6.66 -3.18 -14.64
N THR A 44 7.07 -4.17 -13.85
CA THR A 44 8.14 -5.09 -14.23
C THR A 44 7.78 -5.86 -15.49
N VAL A 45 6.57 -6.42 -15.55
CA VAL A 45 6.08 -7.19 -16.72
C VAL A 45 6.00 -6.33 -17.97
N VAL A 46 5.43 -5.12 -17.86
CA VAL A 46 5.27 -4.19 -18.98
C VAL A 46 6.62 -3.70 -19.47
N THR A 47 7.53 -3.35 -18.57
CA THR A 47 8.90 -2.93 -18.93
C THR A 47 9.67 -4.05 -19.66
N LEU A 48 9.53 -5.30 -19.20
CA LEU A 48 10.15 -6.45 -19.86
C LEU A 48 9.51 -6.75 -21.23
N GLY A 49 8.19 -6.58 -21.36
CA GLY A 49 7.49 -6.77 -22.63
C GLY A 49 7.78 -5.65 -23.64
N TYR A 50 7.95 -4.41 -23.20
CA TYR A 50 8.41 -3.29 -24.02
C TYR A 50 9.79 -3.57 -24.62
N LYS A 51 10.75 -4.05 -23.81
CA LYS A 51 12.07 -4.48 -24.29
C LYS A 51 12.02 -5.61 -25.32
N ARG A 52 10.94 -6.42 -25.32
CA ARG A 52 10.70 -7.51 -26.27
C ARG A 52 9.86 -7.07 -27.48
N GLY A 53 9.51 -5.78 -27.59
CA GLY A 53 8.69 -5.24 -28.68
C GLY A 53 7.21 -5.65 -28.63
N ARG A 54 6.70 -6.08 -27.48
CA ARG A 54 5.30 -6.51 -27.29
C ARG A 54 4.36 -5.41 -26.80
N TYR A 55 4.91 -4.33 -26.26
CA TYR A 55 4.17 -3.19 -25.72
C TYR A 55 4.73 -1.91 -26.29
N ASP A 56 3.90 -0.87 -26.37
CA ASP A 56 4.28 0.45 -26.86
C ASP A 56 4.65 1.40 -25.72
N SER A 57 5.22 2.57 -26.04
CA SER A 57 5.55 3.60 -25.04
C SER A 57 4.31 4.10 -24.29
N MET A 58 3.14 4.08 -24.94
CA MET A 58 1.87 4.46 -24.32
C MET A 58 1.48 3.52 -23.17
N ASP A 59 1.74 2.22 -23.30
CA ASP A 59 1.46 1.25 -22.23
C ASP A 59 2.31 1.57 -20.99
N LEU A 60 3.59 1.92 -21.18
CA LEU A 60 4.48 2.32 -20.09
C LEU A 60 3.99 3.58 -19.38
N GLU A 61 3.50 4.57 -20.13
CA GLU A 61 2.97 5.80 -19.55
C GLU A 61 1.72 5.53 -18.70
N ILE A 62 0.79 4.70 -19.19
CA ILE A 62 -0.42 4.32 -18.44
C ILE A 62 -0.06 3.61 -17.13
N TRP A 63 0.89 2.67 -17.16
CA TRP A 63 1.34 1.97 -15.95
C TRP A 63 2.16 2.87 -15.01
N GLY A 64 2.89 3.85 -15.55
CA GLY A 64 3.54 4.90 -14.78
C GLY A 64 2.53 5.80 -14.07
N LEU A 65 1.46 6.21 -14.75
CA LEU A 65 0.36 6.97 -14.15
C LEU A 65 -0.36 6.17 -13.06
N TYR A 66 -0.57 4.86 -13.24
CA TYR A 66 -1.08 3.98 -12.19
C TYR A 66 -0.18 3.98 -10.95
N TRP A 67 1.15 3.91 -11.14
CA TRP A 67 2.10 3.97 -10.03
C TRP A 67 2.02 5.30 -9.27
N HIS A 68 1.99 6.42 -10.01
CA HIS A 68 1.84 7.74 -9.42
C HIS A 68 0.52 7.91 -8.67
N PHE A 69 -0.56 7.31 -9.16
CA PHE A 69 -1.83 7.29 -8.44
C PHE A 69 -1.71 6.57 -7.08
N VAL A 70 -1.08 5.39 -7.06
CA VAL A 70 -0.86 4.63 -5.82
C VAL A 70 0.01 5.43 -4.83
N ASP A 71 1.04 6.11 -5.31
CA ASP A 71 1.91 6.98 -4.51
C ASP A 71 1.17 8.19 -3.93
N MET A 72 0.36 8.88 -4.73
CA MET A 72 -0.46 10.00 -4.28
C MET A 72 -1.44 9.58 -3.18
N VAL A 73 -2.13 8.44 -3.34
CA VAL A 73 -3.03 7.93 -2.30
C VAL A 73 -2.26 7.66 -0.99
N TRP A 74 -1.06 7.08 -1.07
CA TRP A 74 -0.26 6.79 0.11
C TRP A 74 0.21 8.05 0.85
N MET A 75 0.60 9.06 0.09
CA MET A 75 1.00 10.36 0.62
C MET A 75 -0.09 10.98 1.50
N PHE A 76 -1.37 10.73 1.22
CA PHE A 76 -2.47 11.15 2.10
C PHE A 76 -2.72 10.16 3.24
N VAL A 77 -2.75 8.85 2.97
CA VAL A 77 -3.07 7.82 3.97
C VAL A 77 -2.12 7.86 5.17
N VAL A 78 -0.81 8.06 4.96
CA VAL A 78 0.18 8.08 6.06
C VAL A 78 -0.09 9.21 7.06
N PRO A 79 -0.25 10.49 6.65
CA PRO A 79 -0.71 11.57 7.51
C PRO A 79 -2.02 11.26 8.24
N PHE A 80 -3.06 10.80 7.55
CA PHE A 80 -4.35 10.54 8.18
C PHE A 80 -4.27 9.43 9.25
N VAL A 81 -3.42 8.42 9.05
CA VAL A 81 -3.26 7.31 10.00
C VAL A 81 -2.27 7.62 11.12
N TYR A 82 -1.16 8.31 10.84
CA TYR A 82 -0.11 8.58 11.83
C TYR A 82 -0.22 9.97 12.48
N LEU A 83 -0.51 11.04 11.72
CA LEU A 83 -0.57 12.41 12.27
C LEU A 83 -1.89 12.69 13.00
N LEU A 84 -3.03 12.18 12.53
CA LEU A 84 -4.32 12.38 13.23
C LEU A 84 -4.55 11.39 14.38
N ASN A 85 -3.81 10.29 14.43
CA ASN A 85 -3.89 9.30 15.52
C ASN A 85 -2.79 9.47 16.58
N VAL A 86 -1.80 10.33 16.34
CA VAL A 86 -1.00 10.95 17.40
C VAL A 86 -1.94 11.84 18.21
N LYS A 87 -2.49 11.26 19.29
CA LYS A 87 -3.31 12.00 20.24
C LYS A 87 -2.43 12.98 21.02
N ARG A 88 -3.01 14.17 21.20
CA ARG A 88 -2.78 15.08 22.32
C ARG A 88 -3.12 14.40 23.65
#